data_AF-A0A958LI57-F1
#
_entry.id   AF-A0A958LI57-F1
#
_cell.length_a   1.000
_cell.length_b   1.000
_cell.length_c   1.000
_cell.angle_alpha   90.00
_cell.angle_beta   90.00
_cell.angle_gamma   90.00
#
_symmetry.space_group_name_H-M   'P 1'
#
loop_
_entity.id
_entity.type
_entity.pdbx_description
1 polymer ?
#
loop_
_entity_poly.entity_id
_entity_poly.type
_entity_poly.pdbx_seq_one_letter_code
_entity_poly.pdbx_strand_id
1 'polypeptide(L)'
;MSENKTENEKKAVADEIADLEEYAKQGKLPPKSRGYRIRINKDRFEVQQEEITGREVLALASLTPAERYTLRVKTAGGPARKLELDESVDLTQAGVEKFRAIRNDQTEG
;
A
#
# COMPACT_ATOMS: atom_id res chain seq x y z
N MET A 1 36.62 -19.08 13.39
CA MET A 1 35.23 -19.61 13.32
C MET A 1 34.33 -18.42 13.07
N SER A 2 34.05 -18.09 11.81
CA SER A 2 33.38 -16.84 11.45
C SER A 2 32.41 -17.07 10.31
N GLU A 3 31.35 -17.82 10.56
CA GLU A 3 30.25 -18.05 9.62
C GLU A 3 29.06 -18.50 10.46
N ASN A 4 28.17 -17.57 10.85
CA ASN A 4 26.79 -17.83 11.28
C ASN A 4 26.02 -16.57 11.73
N LYS A 5 26.49 -15.35 11.41
CA LYS A 5 25.77 -14.12 11.78
C LYS A 5 24.78 -13.62 10.72
N THR A 6 24.95 -14.02 9.46
CA THR A 6 24.25 -13.39 8.32
C THR A 6 22.88 -14.01 7.98
N GLU A 7 22.60 -15.26 8.40
CA GLU A 7 21.33 -15.92 8.06
C GLU A 7 20.17 -15.61 9.01
N ASN A 8 20.47 -15.25 10.27
CA ASN A 8 19.42 -15.04 11.28
C ASN A 8 18.74 -13.66 11.17
N GLU A 9 19.42 -12.65 10.61
CA GLU A 9 18.87 -11.31 10.39
C GLU A 9 17.95 -11.22 9.16
N LYS A 10 18.16 -12.08 8.14
CA LYS A 10 17.30 -12.12 6.95
C LYS A 10 15.93 -12.76 7.20
N LYS A 11 15.82 -13.61 8.22
CA LYS A 11 14.58 -14.36 8.53
C LYS A 11 13.61 -13.58 9.41
N ALA A 12 14.10 -12.66 10.25
CA ALA A 12 13.27 -11.89 11.18
C ALA A 12 12.45 -10.80 10.48
N VAL A 13 13.00 -10.14 9.46
CA VAL A 13 12.30 -9.06 8.72
C VAL A 13 11.12 -9.60 7.90
N ALA A 14 11.20 -10.86 7.45
CA ALA A 14 10.14 -11.47 6.66
C ALA A 14 8.86 -11.76 7.47
N ASP A 15 8.92 -11.84 8.80
CA ASP A 15 7.76 -12.21 9.64
C ASP A 15 6.92 -10.99 10.09
N GLU A 16 7.52 -9.79 10.03
CA GLU A 16 6.90 -8.54 10.46
C GLU A 16 6.05 -7.91 9.35
N ILE A 17 5.02 -7.15 9.73
CA ILE A 17 4.20 -6.36 8.78
C ILE A 17 4.92 -5.04 8.49
N ALA A 18 5.28 -4.78 7.24
CA ALA A 18 5.92 -3.54 6.83
C ALA A 18 4.90 -2.39 6.71
N ASP A 19 5.04 -1.34 7.53
CA ASP A 19 4.18 -0.14 7.44
C ASP A 19 4.66 0.81 6.36
N LEU A 20 3.98 0.83 5.21
CA LEU A 20 4.42 1.58 4.04
C LEU A 20 4.45 3.10 4.27
N GLU A 21 3.55 3.63 5.10
CA GLU A 21 3.52 5.06 5.42
C GLU A 21 4.80 5.44 6.20
N GLU A 22 5.27 4.57 7.08
CA GLU A 22 6.47 4.79 7.88
C GLU A 22 7.75 4.68 7.04
N TYR A 23 7.87 3.66 6.19
CA TYR A 23 8.99 3.52 5.26
C TYR A 23 9.07 4.72 4.30
N ALA A 24 7.93 5.17 3.77
CA ALA A 24 7.87 6.33 2.89
C ALA A 24 8.31 7.63 3.59
N LYS A 25 7.89 7.89 4.84
CA LYS A 25 8.33 9.06 5.61
C LYS A 25 9.84 9.09 5.83
N GLN A 26 10.45 7.91 5.98
CA GLN A 26 11.90 7.76 6.14
C GLN A 26 12.66 7.79 4.80
N GLY A 27 11.95 7.85 3.66
CA GLY A 27 12.56 7.75 2.34
C GLY A 27 13.22 6.39 2.07
N LYS A 28 12.75 5.34 2.75
CA LYS A 28 13.28 3.97 2.64
C LYS A 28 12.34 3.09 1.84
N LEU A 29 12.90 2.04 1.26
CA LEU A 29 12.13 0.96 0.65
C LEU A 29 11.60 0.01 1.73
N PRO A 30 10.32 -0.38 1.68
CA PRO A 30 9.82 -1.46 2.53
C PRO A 30 10.52 -2.78 2.17
N PRO A 31 10.94 -3.59 3.14
CA PRO A 31 11.51 -4.90 2.87
C PRO A 31 10.42 -5.87 2.38
N LYS A 32 10.84 -6.96 1.73
CA LYS A 32 9.96 -8.10 1.50
C LYS A 32 9.54 -8.71 2.84
N SER A 33 8.23 -8.79 3.05
CA SER A 33 7.60 -9.02 4.35
C SER A 33 6.38 -9.92 4.20
N ARG A 34 5.92 -10.56 5.28
CA ARG A 34 4.70 -11.40 5.28
C ARG A 34 3.44 -10.60 4.95
N GLY A 35 3.49 -9.28 5.11
CA GLY A 35 2.46 -8.38 4.66
C GLY A 35 2.86 -6.92 4.77
N TYR A 36 2.00 -6.07 4.21
CA TYR A 36 2.19 -4.65 4.07
C TYR A 36 1.01 -3.93 4.69
N ARG A 37 1.30 -3.01 5.61
CA ARG A 37 0.27 -2.13 6.17
C ARG A 37 0.17 -0.88 5.31
N ILE A 38 -1.00 -0.69 4.71
CA ILE A 38 -1.34 0.46 3.88
C ILE A 38 -2.37 1.34 4.60
N ARG A 39 -2.33 2.63 4.30
CA ARG A 39 -3.35 3.58 4.77
C ARG A 39 -4.35 3.85 3.66
N ILE A 40 -5.64 3.68 3.96
CA ILE A 40 -6.74 4.05 3.06
C ILE A 40 -7.58 5.09 3.79
N ASN A 41 -7.61 6.31 3.28
CA ASN A 41 -8.19 7.46 3.96
C ASN A 41 -7.57 7.69 5.36
N LYS A 42 -8.28 7.34 6.43
CA LYS A 42 -7.81 7.48 7.82
C LYS A 42 -7.43 6.15 8.46
N ASP A 43 -7.84 5.04 7.87
CA ASP A 43 -7.75 3.71 8.46
C ASP A 43 -6.55 2.95 7.88
N ARG A 44 -6.04 1.98 8.64
CA ARG A 44 -4.91 1.14 8.27
C ARG A 44 -5.38 -0.28 8.01
N PHE A 45 -4.89 -0.87 6.92
CA PHE A 45 -5.25 -2.20 6.47
C PHE A 45 -3.99 -3.00 6.18
N GLU A 46 -4.03 -4.31 6.38
CA GLU A 46 -2.92 -5.21 6.12
C GLU A 46 -3.19 -6.03 4.85
N VAL A 47 -2.20 -6.08 3.99
CA VAL A 47 -2.24 -6.77 2.69
C VAL A 47 -1.14 -7.81 2.69
N GLN A 48 -1.48 -9.07 2.42
CA GLN A 48 -0.49 -10.17 2.43
C GLN A 48 0.20 -10.38 1.07
N GLN A 49 -0.29 -9.70 0.04
CA GLN A 49 0.24 -9.73 -1.33
C GLN A 49 1.16 -8.53 -1.59
N GLU A 50 2.18 -8.75 -2.42
CA GLU A 50 3.13 -7.70 -2.85
C GLU A 50 2.46 -6.70 -3.81
N GLU A 51 1.47 -7.13 -4.58
CA GLU A 51 0.75 -6.29 -5.53
C GLU A 51 -0.73 -6.23 -5.17
N ILE A 52 -1.35 -5.06 -5.33
CA ILE A 52 -2.79 -4.88 -5.10
C ILE A 52 -3.41 -3.97 -6.15
N THR A 53 -4.59 -4.32 -6.65
CA THR A 53 -5.36 -3.52 -7.60
C THR A 53 -6.14 -2.40 -6.91
N GLY A 54 -6.48 -1.34 -7.66
CA GLY A 54 -7.34 -0.28 -7.14
C GLY A 54 -8.69 -0.78 -6.61
N ARG A 55 -9.27 -1.79 -7.26
CA ARG A 55 -10.52 -2.44 -6.84
C ARG A 55 -10.37 -3.16 -5.50
N GLU A 56 -9.29 -3.91 -5.31
CA GLU A 56 -9.00 -4.60 -4.04
C GLU A 56 -8.75 -3.60 -2.91
N VAL A 57 -8.03 -2.49 -3.17
CA VAL A 57 -7.84 -1.42 -2.19
C VAL A 57 -9.20 -0.88 -1.71
N LEU A 58 -10.12 -0.58 -2.63
CA LEU A 58 -11.47 -0.10 -2.26
C LEU A 58 -12.26 -1.17 -1.50
N ALA A 59 -12.16 -2.43 -1.91
CA ALA A 59 -12.83 -3.55 -1.24
C ALA A 59 -12.34 -3.75 0.21
N LEU A 60 -11.03 -3.62 0.48
CA LEU A 60 -10.46 -3.70 1.84
C LEU A 60 -11.10 -2.68 2.79
N ALA A 61 -11.38 -1.48 2.30
CA ALA A 61 -12.02 -0.42 3.07
C ALA A 61 -13.56 -0.50 3.06
N SER A 62 -14.15 -1.62 2.57
CA SER A 62 -15.60 -1.78 2.38
C SER A 62 -16.24 -0.67 1.53
N LEU A 63 -15.48 -0.11 0.58
CA LEU A 63 -15.92 0.96 -0.32
C LEU A 63 -16.42 0.36 -1.64
N THR A 64 -17.61 -0.26 -1.56
CA THR A 64 -18.26 -0.94 -2.69
C THR A 64 -19.60 -0.29 -3.05
N PRO A 65 -20.05 -0.34 -4.32
CA PRO A 65 -19.30 -0.79 -5.50
C PRO A 65 -18.14 0.17 -5.83
N ALA A 66 -17.02 -0.40 -6.31
CA ALA A 66 -15.77 0.33 -6.50
C ALA A 66 -15.90 1.48 -7.51
N GLU A 67 -16.79 1.33 -8.50
CA GLU A 67 -17.09 2.29 -9.56
C GLU A 67 -17.67 3.62 -9.03
N ARG A 68 -18.15 3.64 -7.79
CA ARG A 68 -18.62 4.87 -7.11
C ARG A 68 -17.50 5.67 -6.46
N TYR A 69 -16.25 5.26 -6.62
CA TYR A 69 -15.12 5.89 -5.98
C TYR A 69 -14.01 6.20 -6.98
N THR A 70 -13.43 7.38 -6.85
CA THR A 70 -12.14 7.70 -7.45
C THR A 70 -11.05 7.38 -6.43
N LEU A 71 -10.15 6.46 -6.79
CA LEU A 71 -8.99 6.12 -5.97
C LEU A 71 -7.78 6.93 -6.43
N ARG A 72 -7.10 7.54 -5.46
CA ARG A 72 -5.82 8.21 -5.69
C ARG A 72 -4.74 7.59 -4.82
N VAL A 73 -3.59 7.33 -5.41
CA VAL A 73 -2.38 6.86 -4.71
C VAL A 73 -1.39 8.01 -4.65
N LYS A 74 -0.81 8.22 -3.47
CA LYS A 74 0.34 9.12 -3.32
C LYS A 74 1.62 8.29 -3.34
N THR A 75 2.49 8.58 -4.31
CA THR A 75 3.82 8.01 -4.42
C THR A 75 4.89 8.95 -3.84
N ALA A 76 6.02 8.43 -3.33
CA ALA A 76 7.11 9.23 -2.77
C ALA A 76 7.67 10.19 -3.84
N GLY A 77 7.86 11.45 -3.45
CA GLY A 77 8.39 12.50 -4.32
C GLY A 77 7.45 12.98 -5.43
N GLY A 78 6.25 12.38 -5.57
CA GLY A 78 5.28 12.70 -6.61
C GLY A 78 3.95 13.27 -6.09
N PRO A 79 3.20 13.99 -6.94
CA PRO A 79 1.81 14.33 -6.62
C PRO A 79 0.94 13.07 -6.59
N ALA A 80 -0.16 13.12 -5.84
CA ALA A 80 -1.12 12.02 -5.84
C ALA A 80 -1.79 11.87 -7.21
N ARG A 81 -1.65 10.69 -7.81
CA ARG A 81 -2.24 10.35 -9.11
C ARG A 81 -3.48 9.48 -8.95
N LYS A 82 -4.33 9.47 -9.98
CA LYS A 82 -5.43 8.51 -10.07
C LYS A 82 -4.85 7.11 -10.24
N LEU A 83 -5.46 6.15 -9.58
CA LEU A 83 -5.20 4.71 -9.73
C LEU A 83 -6.48 4.09 -10.30
N GLU A 84 -6.39 3.46 -11.47
CA GLU A 84 -7.55 2.80 -12.07
C GLU A 84 -7.93 1.53 -11.29
N LEU A 85 -9.17 1.06 -11.46
CA LEU A 85 -9.68 -0.08 -10.68
C LEU A 85 -8.91 -1.37 -10.94
N ASP A 86 -8.52 -1.61 -12.20
CA ASP A 86 -7.81 -2.82 -12.61
C ASP A 86 -6.29 -2.59 -12.75
N GLU A 87 -5.81 -1.40 -12.37
CA GLU A 87 -4.38 -1.10 -12.29
C GLU A 87 -3.80 -1.66 -10.99
N SER A 88 -2.71 -2.43 -11.09
CA SER A 88 -1.97 -2.96 -9.94
C SER A 88 -0.90 -1.98 -9.45
N VAL A 89 -0.67 -2.02 -8.14
CA VAL A 89 0.41 -1.29 -7.47
C VAL A 89 1.28 -2.27 -6.71
N ASP A 90 2.57 -2.21 -6.96
CA ASP A 90 3.59 -2.95 -6.22
C ASP A 90 3.90 -2.22 -4.89
N LEU A 91 3.54 -2.87 -3.78
CA LEU A 91 3.72 -2.40 -2.40
C LEU A 91 5.17 -2.55 -1.91
N THR A 92 6.02 -3.25 -2.66
CA THR A 92 7.46 -3.40 -2.36
C THR A 92 8.30 -2.24 -2.90
N GLN A 93 7.74 -1.45 -3.81
CA GLN A 93 8.41 -0.29 -4.36
C GLN A 93 8.32 0.93 -3.45
N ALA A 94 9.32 1.81 -3.59
CA ALA A 94 9.29 3.10 -2.94
C ALA A 94 8.08 3.86 -3.45
N GLY A 95 7.22 4.23 -2.52
CA GLY A 95 6.38 5.38 -2.74
C GLY A 95 4.96 5.24 -2.28
N VAL A 96 4.38 4.04 -2.13
CA VAL A 96 2.98 3.92 -1.73
C VAL A 96 2.77 4.42 -0.30
N GLU A 97 2.53 5.72 -0.14
CA GLU A 97 2.44 6.35 1.19
C GLU A 97 1.04 6.13 1.77
N LYS A 98 0.04 6.32 0.91
CA LYS A 98 -1.38 6.28 1.26
C LYS A 98 -2.25 6.26 0.02
N PHE A 99 -3.41 5.65 0.19
CA PHE A 99 -4.53 5.69 -0.73
C PHE A 99 -5.59 6.65 -0.20
N ARG A 100 -6.20 7.39 -1.12
CA ARG A 100 -7.33 8.27 -0.83
C ARG A 100 -8.48 7.90 -1.76
N ALA A 101 -9.55 7.41 -1.18
CA ALA A 101 -10.79 7.12 -1.90
C ALA A 101 -11.75 8.29 -1.72
N ILE A 102 -12.25 8.80 -2.83
CA ILE A 102 -13.20 9.91 -2.87
C ILE A 102 -14.47 9.35 -3.48
N ARG A 103 -15.62 9.47 -2.79
CA ARG A 103 -16.91 9.13 -3.42
C ARG A 103 -17.09 10.03 -4.63
N ASN A 104 -17.45 9.45 -5.75
CA ASN A 104 -17.93 10.19 -6.90
C ASN A 104 -19.27 10.80 -6.44
N ASP A 105 -19.28 12.08 -6.10
CA ASP A 105 -20.54 12.79 -5.94
C ASP A 105 -21.15 12.86 -7.33
N GLN A 106 -22.29 12.21 -7.50
CA GLN A 106 -23.10 12.50 -8.67
C GLN A 106 -23.66 13.91 -8.47
N THR A 107 -22.98 14.93 -9.00
CA THR A 107 -23.70 16.09 -9.52
C THR A 107 -24.34 15.65 -10.84
N GLU A 108 -25.39 14.84 -10.74
CA GLU A 108 -26.43 14.76 -11.76
C GLU A 108 -27.50 15.77 -11.35
N GLY A 109 -27.58 16.86 -12.11
CA GLY A 109 -28.51 17.98 -11.89
C GLY A 109 -28.03 19.25 -12.55
#